data_AF-A0A0A1YGQ6-F1
#
_entry.id   AF-A0A0A1YGQ6-F1
#
_cell.length_a   1.000
_cell.length_b   1.000
_cell.length_c   1.000
_cell.angle_alpha   90.00
_cell.angle_beta   90.00
_cell.angle_gamma   90.00
#
_symmetry.space_group_name_H-M   'P 1'
#
loop_
_entity.id
_entity.type
_entity.pdbx_description
1 polymer ?
#
loop_
_entity_poly.entity_id
_entity_poly.type
_entity_poly.pdbx_seq_one_letter_code
_entity_poly.pdbx_strand_id
1 'polypeptide(L)' 'MFDDVMGLMAACANRFNAGVRDGFGTSIANEVLSPIQENITRLRSFSEDYQRQVTVIDGILEEAQDVGTSRGELDV' A
#
# COMPACT_ATOMS: atom_id res chain seq x y z
N MET A 1 -1.00 5.10 9.21
CA MET A 1 -0.83 3.73 9.79
C MET A 1 0.12 2.88 8.97
N PHE A 2 -0.19 2.56 7.71
CA PHE A 2 0.69 1.73 6.87
C PHE A 2 2.01 2.43 6.51
N ASP A 3 1.95 3.73 6.21
CA ASP A 3 3.15 4.56 6.00
C ASP A 3 4.03 4.69 7.25
N ASP A 4 3.43 4.75 8.44
CA ASP A 4 4.18 4.90 9.70
C ASP A 4 4.97 3.63 10.04
N VAL A 5 4.34 2.46 9.90
CA VAL A 5 5.01 1.16 10.09
C VAL A 5 6.14 0.99 9.06
N MET A 6 5.91 1.44 7.83
CA MET A 6 6.91 1.45 6.76
C MET A 6 8.09 2.37 7.05
N GLY A 7 7.82 3.59 7.51
CA GLY A 7 8.85 4.54 7.90
C GLY A 7 9.71 4.02 9.05
N LEU A 8 9.09 3.39 10.05
CA LEU A 8 9.81 2.78 11.16
C LEU A 8 10.70 1.61 10.70
N MET A 9 10.18 0.72 9.84
CA MET A 9 10.95 -0.40 9.28
C MET A 9 12.14 0.07 8.45
N ALA A 10 11.95 1.08 7.60
CA ALA A 10 13.03 1.69 6.82
C ALA A 10 14.12 2.29 7.73
N ALA A 11 13.72 3.01 8.79
CA ALA A 11 14.65 3.58 9.75
C ALA A 11 15.46 2.49 10.50
N CYS A 12 14.80 1.42 10.93
CA CYS A 12 15.45 0.28 11.59
C CYS A 12 16.46 -0.42 10.68
N ALA A 13 16.09 -0.72 9.44
CA ALA A 13 16.98 -1.37 8.48
C ALA A 13 18.17 -0.48 8.10
N ASN A 14 17.96 0.83 7.92
CA ASN A 14 19.05 1.78 7.68
C ASN A 14 20.03 1.84 8.87
N ARG A 15 19.50 1.84 10.10
CA ARG A 15 20.33 1.83 11.31
C ARG A 15 21.12 0.54 11.45
N PHE A 16 20.51 -0.61 11.13
CA PHE A 16 21.21 -1.89 11.10
C PHE A 16 22.34 -1.88 10.08
N ASN A 17 22.05 -1.51 8.83
CA ASN A 17 23.05 -1.45 7.75
C ASN A 17 24.22 -0.52 8.06
N ALA A 18 23.96 0.62 8.70
CA ALA A 18 25.00 1.55 9.12
C ALA A 18 25.96 0.97 10.18
N GLY A 19 25.49 0.01 10.98
CA GLY A 19 26.26 -0.62 12.06
C GLY A 19 27.00 -1.91 11.65
N VAL A 20 26.63 -2.51 10.52
CA VAL A 20 27.24 -3.77 10.04
C VAL A 20 28.68 -3.53 9.58
N ARG A 21 29.60 -4.36 10.09
CA ARG A 21 31.03 -4.32 9.78
C ARG A 21 31.57 -5.67 9.29
N ASP A 22 30.82 -6.73 9.49
CA ASP A 22 31.23 -8.11 9.20
C ASP A 22 30.38 -8.76 8.10
N GLY A 23 30.89 -9.87 7.57
CA GLY A 23 30.23 -10.60 6.49
C GLY A 23 28.90 -11.24 6.90
N PHE A 24 28.73 -11.59 8.18
CA PHE A 24 27.49 -12.20 8.67
C PHE A 24 26.35 -11.19 8.74
N GLY A 25 26.59 -10.00 9.31
CA GLY A 25 25.64 -8.90 9.32
C GLY A 25 25.30 -8.44 7.91
N THR A 26 26.27 -8.49 6.99
CA THR A 26 26.03 -8.18 5.57
C THR A 26 25.10 -9.21 4.92
N SER A 27 25.26 -10.50 5.24
CA SER A 27 24.34 -11.56 4.79
C SER A 27 22.93 -11.34 5.34
N ILE A 28 22.77 -11.01 6.64
CA ILE A 28 21.44 -10.67 7.20
C ILE A 28 20.80 -9.47 6.48
N ALA A 29 21.57 -8.41 6.23
CA ALA A 29 21.08 -7.23 5.54
C ALA A 29 20.57 -7.55 4.13
N ASN A 30 21.31 -8.37 3.38
CA ASN A 30 21.02 -8.67 1.99
C ASN A 30 19.97 -9.77 1.83
N GLU A 31 20.01 -10.81 2.65
CA GLU A 31 19.19 -12.02 2.46
C GLU A 31 17.89 -11.98 3.27
N VAL A 32 17.82 -11.15 4.32
CA VAL A 32 16.62 -11.06 5.17
C VAL A 32 16.00 -9.68 5.08
N LEU A 33 16.76 -8.62 5.37
CA LEU A 33 16.18 -7.28 5.49
C LEU A 33 15.77 -6.69 4.13
N SER A 34 16.62 -6.81 3.12
CA SER A 34 16.32 -6.28 1.78
C SER A 34 15.05 -6.92 1.17
N PRO A 35 14.87 -8.26 1.18
CA PRO A 35 13.63 -8.88 0.69
C PRO A 35 12.39 -8.47 1.49
N ILE A 36 12.51 -8.28 2.80
CA ILE A 36 11.39 -7.79 3.63
C ILE A 36 11.00 -6.38 3.20
N GLN A 37 11.97 -5.47 3.00
CA GLN A 37 11.69 -4.12 2.53
C GLN A 37 11.01 -4.11 1.15
N GLU A 38 11.47 -4.97 0.25
CA GLU A 38 10.87 -5.10 -1.08
C GLU A 38 9.42 -5.60 -0.99
N ASN A 39 9.17 -6.65 -0.20
CA ASN A 39 7.82 -7.18 -0.01
C ASN A 39 6.86 -6.15 0.57
N ILE A 40 7.29 -5.32 1.52
CA ILE A 40 6.40 -4.31 2.08
C ILE A 40 6.17 -3.17 1.09
N THR A 41 7.17 -2.83 0.28
CA THR A 41 6.98 -1.87 -0.84
C THR A 41 5.91 -2.38 -1.82
N ARG A 42 5.93 -3.67 -2.14
CA ARG A 42 4.89 -4.31 -2.97
C ARG A 42 3.52 -4.27 -2.30
N LEU A 43 3.43 -4.56 -0.99
CA LEU A 43 2.17 -4.49 -0.24
C LEU A 43 1.59 -3.07 -0.22
N ARG A 44 2.45 -2.05 -0.10
CA ARG A 44 2.02 -0.65 -0.19
C ARG A 44 1.41 -0.34 -1.54
N SER A 45 2.11 -0.65 -2.64
CA SER A 45 1.60 -0.42 -4.00
C SER A 45 0.27 -1.14 -4.22
N PHE A 46 0.16 -2.38 -3.75
CA PHE A 46 -1.08 -3.14 -3.82
C PHE A 46 -2.23 -2.46 -3.06
N SER A 47 -1.97 -1.95 -1.85
CA SER A 47 -2.97 -1.22 -1.06
C SER A 47 -3.43 0.06 -1.75
N GLU A 48 -2.51 0.83 -2.32
CA GLU A 48 -2.83 2.07 -3.05
C GLU A 48 -3.67 1.78 -4.30
N ASP A 49 -3.33 0.74 -5.05
CA ASP A 49 -4.10 0.30 -6.22
C ASP A 49 -5.49 -0.21 -5.83
N TYR A 50 -5.59 -0.95 -4.72
CA TYR A 50 -6.86 -1.41 -4.19
C TYR A 50 -7.77 -0.24 -3.79
N GLN A 51 -7.23 0.76 -3.09
CA GLN A 51 -7.97 1.98 -2.71
C GLN A 51 -8.47 2.76 -3.93
N ARG A 52 -7.63 2.84 -4.99
CA ARG A 52 -8.04 3.46 -6.26
C ARG A 52 -9.22 2.71 -6.88
N GLN A 53 -9.20 1.38 -6.90
CA GLN A 53 -10.29 0.58 -7.44
C GLN A 53 -11.59 0.76 -6.64
N VAL A 54 -11.51 0.78 -5.31
CA VAL A 54 -12.68 1.04 -4.45
C VAL A 54 -13.29 2.39 -4.79
N THR A 55 -12.48 3.45 -4.92
CA THR A 55 -12.95 4.80 -5.27
C THR A 55 -13.67 4.82 -6.62
N VAL A 56 -13.15 4.08 -7.61
CA VAL A 56 -13.79 3.96 -8.93
C VAL A 56 -15.15 3.25 -8.82
N ILE A 57 -15.22 2.17 -8.04
CA ILE A 57 -16.47 1.44 -7.82
C ILE A 57 -17.50 2.33 -7.13
N ASP A 58 -17.10 3.06 -6.08
CA ASP A 58 -17.97 3.98 -5.37
C ASP A 58 -18.55 5.04 -6.32
N GLY A 59 -17.72 5.62 -7.19
CA GLY A 59 -18.19 6.57 -8.23
C GLY A 59 -19.18 5.95 -9.21
N ILE A 60 -18.93 4.72 -9.69
CA ILE A 60 -19.88 4.01 -10.57
C ILE A 60 -21.21 3.75 -9.85
N LEU A 61 -21.17 3.40 -8.56
CA LEU A 61 -22.37 3.16 -7.76
C LEU A 61 -23.17 4.45 -7.55
N GLU A 62 -22.52 5.57 -7.29
CA GLU A 62 -23.16 6.89 -7.21
C GLU A 62 -23.83 7.28 -8.54
N GLU A 63 -23.11 7.16 -9.66
CA GLU A 63 -23.67 7.42 -11.00
C GLU A 63 -24.89 6.54 -11.31
N ALA A 64 -24.85 5.26 -10.96
CA ALA A 64 -25.96 4.34 -11.17
C ALA A 64 -27.20 4.72 -10.33
N GLN A 65 -26.99 5.23 -9.11
CA GLN A 65 -28.07 5.71 -8.25
C GLN A 65 -28.73 6.97 -8.81
N ASP A 66 -27.96 7.90 -9.36
CA ASP A 66 -28.48 9.12 -9.99
C ASP A 66 -29.34 8.81 -11.23
N VAL A 67 -28.92 7.84 -12.04
CA VAL A 67 -29.70 7.35 -13.19
C VAL A 67 -30.99 6.66 -12.75
N GLY A 68 -30.92 5.82 -11.70
CA GLY A 68 -32.09 5.16 -11.14
C GLY A 68 -33.12 6.14 -10.57
N THR A 69 -32.66 7.23 -9.97
CA THR A 69 -33.50 8.28 -9.37
C THR A 69 -34.13 9.17 -10.44
N SER A 70 -33.36 9.58 -11.46
CA SER A 70 -33.86 10.37 -12.60
C SER A 70 -34.90 9.60 -13.45
N ARG A 71 -34.84 8.27 -13.47
CA ARG A 71 -35.83 7.43 -14.16
C ARG A 71 -37.13 7.26 -13.36
N GLY A 72 -37.08 7.36 -12.03
CA GLY A 72 -38.27 7.36 -11.18
C GLY A 72 -39.10 8.64 -11.27
N GLU A 73 -38.49 9.78 -11.60
CA GLU A 73 -39.18 11.07 -11.76
C GLU A 73 -39.90 11.23 -13.11
N LEU A 74 -39.56 10.41 -14.12
CA LEU A 74 -40.21 10.43 -15.43
C LEU A 74 -41.43 9.49 -15.54
N ASP A 75 -41.67 8.65 -14.51
CA ASP A 75 -42.77 7.68 -14.45
C ASP A 75 -43.92 8.11 -13.50
N VAL A 76 -43.99 9.39 -13.09
CA VAL A 76 -45.10 9.98 -12.27
C VAL A 76 -45.88 11.03 -13.04
#